data_AF-A0A316M7S6-F1
#
_entry.id   AF-A0A316M7S6-F1
#
_cell.length_a   1.000
_cell.length_b   1.000
_cell.length_c   1.000
_cell.angle_alpha   90.00
_cell.angle_beta   90.00
_cell.angle_gamma   90.00
#
_symmetry.space_group_name_H-M   'P 1'
#
loop_
_entity.id
_entity.type
_entity.pdbx_description
1 polymer ?
#
loop_
_entity_poly.entity_id
_entity_poly.type
_entity_poly.pdbx_seq_one_letter_code
_entity_poly.pdbx_strand_id
1 'polypeptide(L)' 'MSHKAAAVKNTAAGLALRSRHILSQNAGDGYIDTAIKILIAVVLGALLLAGLYALFGETVLPTLTQRIKEMFNYAG' A
#
# COMPACT_ATOMS: atom_id res chain seq x y z
N MET A 1 -21.95 -51.63 -19.50
CA MET A 1 -21.87 -51.39 -18.04
C MET A 1 -20.57 -50.70 -17.58
N SER A 2 -19.40 -50.97 -18.18
CA SER A 2 -18.11 -50.41 -17.73
C SER A 2 -17.91 -48.89 -17.95
N HIS A 3 -18.46 -48.34 -19.04
CA HIS A 3 -18.22 -46.93 -19.43
C HIS A 3 -18.82 -45.89 -18.46
N LYS A 4 -19.98 -46.20 -17.85
CA LYS A 4 -20.61 -45.30 -16.86
C LYS A 4 -19.87 -45.30 -15.52
N ALA A 5 -19.35 -46.45 -15.10
CA ALA A 5 -18.53 -46.56 -13.89
C ALA A 5 -17.20 -45.81 -14.04
N ALA A 6 -16.56 -45.88 -15.21
CA ALA A 6 -15.35 -45.11 -15.51
C ALA A 6 -15.61 -43.59 -15.50
N ALA A 7 -16.73 -43.15 -16.09
CA ALA A 7 -17.14 -41.75 -16.08
C ALA A 7 -17.35 -41.22 -14.65
N VAL A 8 -18.06 -41.97 -13.80
CA VAL A 8 -18.30 -41.60 -12.39
C VAL A 8 -16.98 -41.53 -11.61
N LYS A 9 -16.05 -42.48 -11.82
CA LYS A 9 -14.73 -42.45 -11.19
C LYS A 9 -13.91 -41.21 -11.61
N ASN A 10 -13.95 -40.84 -12.89
CA ASN A 10 -13.23 -39.67 -13.39
C ASN A 10 -13.82 -38.36 -12.85
N THR A 11 -15.15 -38.27 -12.76
CA THR A 11 -15.83 -37.12 -12.13
C THR A 11 -15.50 -37.02 -10.63
N ALA A 12 -15.51 -38.15 -9.91
CA ALA A 12 -15.15 -38.19 -8.50
C ALA A 12 -13.68 -37.79 -8.26
N ALA A 13 -12.75 -38.27 -9.10
CA ALA A 13 -11.35 -37.88 -9.04
C ALA A 13 -11.15 -36.38 -9.33
N GLY A 14 -11.83 -35.84 -10.34
CA GLY A 14 -11.79 -34.41 -10.65
C GLY A 14 -12.33 -33.54 -9.52
N LEU A 15 -13.39 -33.97 -8.85
CA LEU A 15 -13.93 -33.28 -7.67
C LEU A 15 -12.94 -33.31 -6.51
N ALA A 16 -12.35 -34.46 -6.21
CA ALA A 16 -11.38 -34.60 -5.12
C ALA A 16 -10.14 -33.71 -5.32
N LEU A 17 -9.64 -33.61 -6.56
CA LEU A 17 -8.52 -32.72 -6.90
C LEU A 17 -8.89 -31.23 -6.73
N ARG A 18 -10.09 -30.82 -7.17
CA ARG A 18 -10.58 -29.45 -6.99
C ARG A 18 -10.77 -29.10 -5.52
N SER A 19 -11.37 -29.98 -4.74
CA SER A 19 -11.53 -29.80 -3.29
C SER A 19 -10.18 -29.64 -2.61
N ARG A 20 -9.20 -30.48 -2.94
CA ARG A 20 -7.84 -30.37 -2.40
C ARG A 20 -7.16 -29.07 -2.81
N HIS A 21 -7.34 -28.65 -4.07
CA HIS A 21 -6.80 -27.38 -4.56
C HIS A 21 -7.37 -26.20 -3.76
N ILE A 22 -8.69 -26.10 -3.63
CA ILE A 22 -9.36 -25.02 -2.89
C ILE A 22 -8.92 -25.00 -1.42
N LEU A 23 -8.79 -26.16 -0.78
CA LEU A 23 -8.32 -26.26 0.61
C LEU A 23 -6.84 -25.88 0.77
N SER A 24 -6.03 -26.02 -0.28
CA SER A 24 -4.62 -25.61 -0.30
C SER A 24 -4.39 -24.17 -0.79
N GLN A 25 -5.44 -23.48 -1.21
CA GLN A 25 -5.32 -22.11 -1.71
C GLN A 25 -5.23 -21.14 -0.52
N ASN A 26 -4.10 -20.45 -0.40
CA ASN A 26 -3.87 -19.40 0.61
C ASN A 26 -4.43 -18.04 0.16
N ALA A 27 -5.62 -18.03 -0.43
CA ALA A 27 -6.23 -16.82 -0.95
C ALA A 27 -6.48 -15.84 0.22
N GLY A 28 -5.79 -14.70 0.23
CA GLY A 28 -5.92 -13.66 1.25
C GLY A 28 -4.87 -13.67 2.36
N ASP A 29 -3.96 -14.65 2.40
CA ASP A 29 -2.96 -14.84 3.47
C ASP A 29 -1.94 -13.68 3.59
N GLY A 30 -1.86 -12.81 2.57
CA GLY A 30 -1.03 -11.59 2.56
C GLY A 30 -1.82 -10.29 2.63
N TYR A 31 -3.15 -10.31 2.76
CA TYR A 31 -3.98 -9.11 2.66
C TYR A 31 -3.72 -8.13 3.80
N ILE A 32 -3.59 -8.64 5.02
CA ILE A 32 -3.36 -7.83 6.22
C ILE A 32 -1.95 -7.23 6.22
N ASP A 33 -0.93 -8.03 5.90
CA ASP A 33 0.45 -7.56 5.78
C ASP A 33 0.59 -6.45 4.72
N THR A 34 -0.08 -6.63 3.57
CA THR A 34 -0.13 -5.62 2.51
C THR A 34 -0.87 -4.36 2.95
N ALA A 35 -2.05 -4.50 3.58
CA ALA A 35 -2.84 -3.36 4.06
C ALA A 35 -2.08 -2.54 5.12
N ILE A 36 -1.43 -3.20 6.08
CA ILE A 36 -0.67 -2.53 7.13
C ILE A 36 0.50 -1.75 6.53
N LYS A 37 1.24 -2.32 5.55
CA LYS A 37 2.34 -1.62 4.88
C LYS A 37 1.87 -0.35 4.16
N ILE A 38 0.69 -0.40 3.52
CA ILE A 38 0.09 0.78 2.88
C ILE A 38 -0.28 1.83 3.93
N LEU A 39 -0.94 1.43 5.02
CA LEU A 39 -1.32 2.36 6.10
C LEU A 39 -0.09 3.07 6.70
N ILE A 40 0.97 2.32 6.99
CA ILE A 40 2.22 2.88 7.52
C ILE A 40 2.85 3.85 6.51
N ALA A 41 2.95 3.45 5.24
CA ALA A 41 3.51 4.31 4.20
C ALA A 41 2.73 5.63 4.05
N VAL A 42 1.40 5.56 4.05
CA VAL A 42 0.53 6.75 3.97
C VAL A 42 0.70 7.64 5.19
N VAL A 43 0.73 7.07 6.40
CA VAL A 43 0.91 7.84 7.64
C VAL A 43 2.27 8.53 7.64
N LEU A 44 3.35 7.82 7.32
CA LEU A 44 4.69 8.42 7.23
C LEU A 44 4.73 9.54 6.19
N GLY A 45 4.14 9.33 5.00
CA GLY A 45 4.05 10.36 3.96
C GLY A 45 3.30 11.61 4.43
N ALA A 46 2.16 11.44 5.09
CA ALA A 46 1.37 12.56 5.61
C ALA A 46 2.11 13.34 6.70
N LEU A 47 2.80 12.64 7.62
CA LEU A 47 3.58 13.27 8.68
C LEU A 47 4.76 14.09 8.12
N LEU A 48 5.46 13.55 7.10
CA LEU A 48 6.53 14.27 6.42
C LEU A 48 6.00 15.53 5.73
N LEU A 49 4.88 15.43 5.01
CA LEU A 49 4.25 16.58 4.35
C LEU A 49 3.76 17.64 5.35
N ALA A 50 3.18 17.23 6.47
CA ALA A 50 2.74 18.13 7.52
C ALA A 50 3.93 18.88 8.16
N GLY A 51 5.00 18.16 8.49
CA GLY A 51 6.22 18.77 9.01
C GLY A 51 6.88 19.73 8.02
N LEU A 52 6.92 19.34 6.74
CA LEU A 52 7.46 20.18 5.68
C LEU A 52 6.60 21.42 5.42
N TYR A 53 5.27 21.27 5.48
CA TYR A 53 4.33 22.37 5.35
C TYR A 53 4.48 23.37 6.48
N ALA A 54 4.56 22.90 7.74
CA ALA A 54 4.80 23.75 8.89
C ALA A 54 6.16 24.48 8.80
N LEU A 55 7.23 23.74 8.46
CA LEU A 55 8.57 24.32 8.34
C LEU A 55 8.64 25.39 7.25
N PHE A 56 8.11 25.11 6.06
CA PHE A 56 8.14 26.09 4.97
C PHE A 56 7.21 27.28 5.23
N GLY A 57 6.00 27.03 5.72
CA GLY A 57 4.99 28.06 5.95
C GLY A 57 5.36 29.01 7.08
N GLU A 58 5.75 28.49 8.24
CA GLU A 58 5.95 29.29 9.45
C GLU A 58 7.38 29.83 9.58
N THR A 59 8.37 29.12 9.06
CA THR A 59 9.78 29.47 9.30
C THR A 59 10.50 29.92 8.04
N VAL A 60 10.49 29.12 6.97
CA VAL A 60 11.35 29.39 5.81
C VAL A 60 10.83 30.56 4.98
N LEU A 61 9.56 30.60 4.61
CA LEU A 61 9.02 31.69 3.78
C LEU A 61 9.12 33.05 4.47
N PRO A 62 8.81 33.21 5.77
CA PRO A 62 9.01 34.47 6.48
C PRO A 62 10.49 34.86 6.55
N THR A 63 11.37 33.90 6.86
CA THR A 63 12.83 34.16 6.93
C THR A 63 13.37 34.60 5.58
N LEU A 64 13.04 33.91 4.49
CA LEU A 64 13.46 34.29 3.14
C LEU A 64 12.92 35.67 2.76
N THR A 65 11.65 35.94 3.04
CA THR A 65 11.05 37.27 2.78
C THR A 65 11.78 38.36 3.56
N GLN A 66 12.12 38.11 4.82
CA GLN A 66 12.89 39.05 5.64
C GLN A 66 14.30 39.26 5.08
N ARG A 67 15.01 38.19 4.74
CA ARG A 67 16.35 38.28 4.15
C ARG A 67 16.35 39.03 2.81
N ILE A 68 15.35 38.80 1.97
CA ILE A 68 15.19 39.54 0.71
C ILE A 68 14.97 41.03 0.99
N LYS A 69 14.09 41.39 1.94
CA LYS A 69 13.87 42.78 2.34
C LYS A 69 15.14 43.42 2.89
N GLU A 70 15.90 42.71 3.73
CA GLU A 70 17.19 43.16 4.25
C GLU A 70 18.20 43.39 3.12
N MET A 71 18.26 42.50 2.12
CA MET A 71 19.14 42.66 0.95
C MET A 71 18.76 43.87 0.08
N PHE A 72 17.47 44.19 -0.03
CA PHE A 72 17.02 45.41 -0.74
C PHE A 72 17.25 46.67 0.09
N ASN A 73 17.16 46.59 1.42
CA ASN A 73 17.36 47.72 2.32
C ASN A 73 18.85 47.97 2.65
N TYR A 74 19.72 47.00 2.38
CA TYR A 74 21.17 47.10 2.48
C TYR A 74 21.75 47.76 1.22
N ALA A 75 21.37 49.01 0.98
CA ALA A 75 21.85 49.81 -0.16
C ALA A 75 23.04 50.72 0.20
N GLY A 76 23.48 50.74 1.46
CA GLY A 76 24.44 51.74 1.98
C GLY A 76 23.75 52.91 2.65
#